data_AF-A0AAD7LEV3-F1
#
_entry.id   AF-A0AAD7LEV3-F1
#
_cell.length_a   1.000
_cell.length_b   1.000
_cell.length_c   1.000
_cell.angle_alpha   90.00
_cell.angle_beta   90.00
_cell.angle_gamma   90.00
#
_symmetry.space_group_name_H-M   'P 1'
#
loop_
_entity.id
_entity.type
_entity.pdbx_description
1 polymer ?
#
loop_
_entity_poly.entity_id
_entity_poly.type
_entity_poly.pdbx_seq_one_letter_code
_entity_poly.pdbx_strand_id
1 'polypeptide(L)'
;MATTTRLSAMLMIMVAVFLCWAKAAFVKNTISSHKIVIFSKSYCPYCRRAKAVFKELNQVPHIVEIDERDVAPLNKIQLRLWKNY
;
A
#
# COMPACT_ATOMS: atom_id res chain seq x y z
N MET A 1 20.82 -33.55 -4.36
CA MET A 1 20.04 -32.54 -5.11
C MET A 1 18.71 -32.14 -4.46
N ALA A 2 18.09 -32.93 -3.58
CA ALA A 2 16.81 -32.58 -2.92
C ALA A 2 16.92 -31.73 -1.63
N THR A 3 18.12 -31.62 -1.04
CA THR A 3 18.35 -30.84 0.20
C THR A 3 18.59 -29.36 -0.07
N THR A 4 19.24 -29.02 -1.19
CA THR A 4 19.46 -27.64 -1.65
C THR A 4 18.16 -26.97 -2.09
N THR A 5 17.23 -27.73 -2.69
CA THR A 5 15.90 -27.22 -3.08
C THR A 5 15.01 -26.93 -1.87
N ARG A 6 15.13 -27.70 -0.78
CA ARG A 6 14.41 -27.46 0.48
C ARG A 6 14.88 -26.21 1.22
N LEU A 7 16.20 -26.00 1.35
CA LEU A 7 16.72 -24.76 1.94
C LEU A 7 16.37 -23.54 1.09
N SER A 8 16.49 -23.65 -0.24
CA SER A 8 16.10 -22.57 -1.17
C SER A 8 14.60 -22.23 -1.05
N ALA A 9 13.73 -23.24 -0.97
CA ALA A 9 12.30 -23.02 -0.75
C ALA A 9 11.99 -22.38 0.62
N MET A 10 12.67 -22.79 1.69
CA MET A 10 12.51 -22.15 3.02
C MET A 10 12.96 -20.69 3.01
N LEU A 11 14.07 -20.38 2.34
CA LEU A 11 14.54 -19.00 2.19
C LEU A 11 13.52 -18.14 1.42
N MET A 12 12.96 -18.68 0.33
CA MET A 12 11.91 -17.99 -0.44
C MET A 12 10.63 -17.75 0.37
N ILE A 13 10.23 -18.70 1.21
CA ILE A 13 9.09 -18.54 2.13
C ILE A 13 9.37 -17.42 3.14
N MET A 14 10.56 -17.40 3.74
CA MET A 14 10.94 -16.37 4.73
C MET A 14 10.96 -14.97 4.11
N VAL A 15 11.51 -14.83 2.89
CA VAL A 15 11.51 -13.55 2.15
C VAL A 15 10.08 -13.10 1.83
N ALA A 16 9.20 -14.01 1.40
CA ALA A 16 7.81 -13.68 1.08
C ALA A 16 7.00 -13.26 2.34
N VAL A 17 7.22 -13.93 3.48
CA VAL A 17 6.58 -13.58 4.76
C VAL A 17 7.04 -12.20 5.24
N PHE A 18 8.35 -11.93 5.19
CA PHE A 18 8.91 -10.64 5.58
C PHE A 18 8.35 -9.48 4.73
N LEU A 19 8.29 -9.65 3.42
CA LEU A 19 7.71 -8.67 2.50
C LEU A 19 6.20 -8.47 2.71
N CYS A 20 5.47 -9.51 3.15
CA CYS A 20 4.05 -9.41 3.46
C CYS A 20 3.80 -8.59 4.75
N TRP A 21 4.68 -8.72 5.74
CA TRP A 21 4.61 -7.97 6.99
C TRP A 21 4.89 -6.48 6.78
N ALA A 22 5.91 -6.14 6.00
CA ALA A 22 6.26 -4.74 5.69
C ALA A 22 5.10 -3.95 5.06
N LYS A 23 4.27 -4.59 4.22
CA LYS A 23 3.08 -3.96 3.61
C LYS A 23 2.05 -3.52 4.65
N ALA A 24 1.68 -4.45 5.53
CA ALA A 24 0.66 -4.21 6.54
C ALA A 24 1.16 -3.20 7.59
N ALA A 25 2.45 -3.26 7.94
CA ALA A 25 3.08 -2.30 8.83
C ALA A 25 3.05 -0.88 8.26
N PHE A 26 3.35 -0.69 6.97
CA PHE A 26 3.29 0.62 6.33
C PHE A 26 1.89 1.26 6.43
N VAL A 27 0.85 0.52 6.05
CA VAL A 27 -0.53 1.02 6.09
C VAL A 27 -0.95 1.33 7.53
N LYS A 28 -0.69 0.40 8.47
CA LYS A 28 -1.02 0.59 9.90
C LYS A 28 -0.31 1.80 10.49
N ASN A 29 1.00 1.92 10.28
CA ASN A 29 1.79 3.02 10.81
C ASN A 29 1.34 4.37 10.23
N THR A 30 1.04 4.42 8.93
CA THR A 30 0.56 5.65 8.28
C THR A 30 -0.78 6.09 8.84
N ILE A 31 -1.73 5.16 9.03
CA ILE A 31 -3.05 5.44 9.62
C ILE A 31 -2.92 5.85 11.10
N SER A 32 -2.04 5.20 11.86
CA SER A 32 -1.82 5.55 13.27
C SER A 32 -1.13 6.91 13.45
N SER A 33 -0.36 7.37 12.46
CA SER A 33 0.42 8.62 12.56
C SER A 33 -0.36 9.87 12.14
N HIS A 34 -1.47 9.72 11.42
CA HIS A 34 -2.21 10.85 10.85
C HIS A 34 -3.71 10.73 11.12
N LYS A 35 -4.34 11.86 11.44
CA LYS A 35 -5.78 11.93 11.70
C LYS A 35 -6.63 11.54 10.47
N ILE A 36 -6.18 11.92 9.28
CA ILE A 36 -6.85 11.65 8.01
C ILE A 36 -5.79 11.27 6.99
N VAL A 37 -5.94 10.12 6.35
CA VAL A 37 -5.04 9.63 5.31
C VAL A 37 -5.84 9.35 4.04
N ILE A 38 -5.36 9.83 2.90
CA ILE A 38 -5.93 9.56 1.59
C ILE A 38 -4.92 8.79 0.75
N PHE A 39 -5.22 7.53 0.49
CA PHE A 39 -4.50 6.73 -0.49
C PHE A 39 -5.12 6.98 -1.88
N SER A 40 -4.34 7.53 -2.81
CA SER A 40 -4.83 7.93 -4.13
C SER A 40 -3.87 7.56 -5.27
N LYS A 41 -4.32 7.89 -6.49
CA LYS A 41 -3.44 8.00 -7.64
C LYS A 41 -3.46 9.43 -8.18
N SER A 42 -2.31 9.93 -8.61
CA SER A 42 -2.12 11.30 -9.10
C SER A 42 -3.07 11.66 -10.26
N TYR A 43 -3.30 10.69 -11.15
CA TYR A 43 -4.13 10.85 -12.35
C TYR A 43 -5.64 10.62 -12.12
N CYS A 44 -6.05 10.08 -10.98
CA CYS A 44 -7.42 9.61 -10.79
C CYS A 44 -8.42 10.77 -10.57
N PRO A 45 -9.46 10.93 -11.42
CA PRO A 45 -10.44 12.01 -11.27
C PRO A 45 -11.31 11.88 -10.01
N TYR A 46 -11.59 10.66 -9.55
CA TYR A 46 -12.33 10.43 -8.30
C TYR A 46 -11.54 10.88 -7.08
N CYS A 47 -10.24 10.60 -7.04
CA CYS A 47 -9.37 11.03 -5.95
C CYS A 47 -9.25 12.55 -5.88
N ARG A 48 -9.24 13.25 -7.02
CA ARG A 48 -9.25 14.72 -7.06
C ARG A 48 -10.50 15.31 -6.42
N ARG A 49 -11.68 14.74 -6.72
CA ARG A 49 -12.94 15.15 -6.10
C ARG A 49 -12.93 14.93 -4.59
N ALA A 50 -12.47 13.77 -4.13
CA ALA A 50 -12.36 13.48 -2.70
C ALA A 50 -11.44 14.49 -1.98
N LYS A 51 -10.28 14.81 -2.57
CA LYS A 51 -9.35 15.82 -2.01
C LYS A 51 -9.95 17.21 -1.95
N ALA A 52 -10.77 17.60 -2.94
CA ALA A 52 -11.44 18.90 -2.95
C ALA A 52 -12.39 19.07 -1.76
N VAL A 53 -13.15 18.03 -1.40
CA VAL A 53 -14.05 18.06 -0.23
C VAL A 53 -13.27 18.36 1.06
N PHE A 54 -12.11 17.75 1.28
CA PHE A 54 -11.30 18.05 2.46
C PHE A 54 -10.75 19.47 2.47
N LYS A 55 -10.46 20.04 1.29
CA LYS A 55 -10.05 21.43 1.15
C LYS A 55 -11.20 22.39 1.51
N GLU A 56 -12.42 22.10 1.09
CA GLU A 56 -13.62 22.87 1.46
C GLU A 56 -13.90 22.83 2.97
N LEU A 57 -13.65 21.68 3.61
CA LEU A 57 -13.76 21.49 5.06
C LEU A 57 -12.57 22.09 5.84
N ASN A 58 -11.63 22.76 5.16
CA ASN A 58 -10.41 23.32 5.72
C ASN A 58 -9.59 22.28 6.55
N GLN A 59 -9.62 21.02 6.12
CA GLN A 59 -8.83 19.93 6.70
C GLN A 59 -7.68 19.58 5.76
N VAL A 60 -6.49 19.35 6.31
CA VAL A 60 -5.30 18.95 5.56
C VAL A 60 -5.06 17.46 5.77
N PRO A 61 -5.53 16.58 4.86
CA PRO A 61 -5.28 15.15 4.95
C PRO A 61 -3.85 14.81 4.53
N HIS A 62 -3.30 13.74 5.08
CA HIS A 62 -2.06 13.15 4.59
C HIS A 62 -2.32 12.38 3.30
N ILE A 63 -1.79 12.87 2.17
CA ILE A 63 -2.02 12.27 0.86
C ILE A 63 -0.87 11.34 0.52
N VAL A 64 -1.25 10.15 0.07
CA VAL A 64 -0.36 9.06 -0.25
C VAL A 64 -0.65 8.61 -1.69
N GLU A 65 0.17 9.07 -2.63
CA GLU A 65 0.10 8.64 -4.04
C GLU A 65 0.75 7.27 -4.20
N ILE A 66 -0.04 6.31 -4.67
CA ILE A 66 0.41 4.91 -4.79
C ILE A 66 1.11 4.67 -6.12
N ASP A 67 0.79 5.45 -7.15
CA ASP A 67 1.36 5.38 -8.49
C ASP A 67 2.77 5.99 -8.59
N GLU A 68 3.09 6.98 -7.76
CA GLU A 68 4.41 7.63 -7.72
C GLU A 68 5.45 6.83 -6.93
N ARG A 69 5.07 5.67 -6.38
CA ARG A 69 5.96 4.85 -5.57
C ARG A 69 6.36 3.59 -6.31
N ASP A 70 7.63 3.52 -6.68
CA ASP A 70 8.28 2.38 -7.35
C ASP A 70 8.46 1.13 -6.46
N VAL A 71 7.91 1.13 -5.25
CA VAL A 71 7.79 -0.10 -4.47
C VAL A 71 6.74 -1.00 -5.14
N ALA A 72 7.25 -1.93 -5.96
CA ALA A 72 6.58 -3.06 -6.59
C ALA A 72 5.59 -3.90 -5.74
N PRO A 73 5.49 -3.78 -4.39
CA PRO A 73 4.44 -4.42 -3.62
C PRO A 73 3.18 -3.56 -3.35
N LEU A 74 3.20 -2.23 -3.55
CA LEU A 74 2.03 -1.35 -3.33
C LEU A 74 1.13 -1.23 -4.57
N ASN A 75 1.71 -1.35 -5.77
CA ASN A 75 0.94 -1.51 -7.00
C ASN A 75 0.04 -2.78 -6.98
N LYS A 76 0.32 -3.76 -6.10
CA LYS A 76 -0.49 -4.96 -5.86
C LYS A 76 -1.51 -4.82 -4.73
N ILE A 77 -1.46 -3.75 -3.92
CA ILE A 77 -2.60 -3.40 -3.04
C ILE A 77 -3.83 -3.09 -3.90
N GLN A 78 -3.62 -2.48 -5.08
CA GLN A 78 -4.61 -2.36 -6.15
C GLN A 78 -5.35 -3.68 -6.41
N LEU A 79 -4.61 -4.81 -6.46
CA LEU A 79 -5.18 -6.11 -6.84
C LEU A 79 -5.91 -6.83 -5.70
N ARG A 80 -5.68 -6.44 -4.43
CA ARG A 80 -6.31 -7.11 -3.27
C ARG A 80 -7.46 -6.30 -2.66
N LEU A 81 -7.43 -4.98 -2.74
CA LEU A 81 -8.54 -4.12 -2.29
C LEU A 81 -9.66 -3.99 -3.34
N TRP A 82 -9.34 -4.11 -4.64
CA TRP A 82 -10.32 -3.97 -5.74
C TRP A 82 -10.70 -5.30 -6.41
N LYS A 83 -10.33 -6.46 -5.84
CA LYS A 83 -10.86 -7.76 -6.29
C LYS A 83 -12.21 -8.11 -5.67
N ASN A 84 -12.67 -7.31 -4.70
CA ASN A 84 -13.94 -7.47 -3.99
C ASN A 84 -14.89 -6.28 -4.20
N TYR A 85 -14.69 -5.52 -5.28
CA TYR A 85 -15.64 -4.53 -5.79
C TYR A 85 -15.74 -4.66 -7.31
#